data_AF-A0A359EYC2-F1
#
_entry.id   AF-A0A359EYC2-F1
#
_cell.length_a   1.000
_cell.length_b   1.000
_cell.length_c   1.000
_cell.angle_alpha   90.00
_cell.angle_beta   90.00
_cell.angle_gamma   90.00
#
_symmetry.space_group_name_H-M   'P 1'
#
loop_
_entity.id
_entity.type
_entity.pdbx_description
1 polymer ?
#
loop_
_entity_poly.entity_id
_entity_poly.type
_entity_poly.pdbx_seq_one_letter_code
_entity_poly.pdbx_strand_id
1 'polypeptide(L)' 'MAKIKVENPVVELDGDEMTRIIWQFIKEQLILPYVDLELDYYDLGIEHRDATNDQVTIDSAEAIKRHGVGVKCA' A
#
# COMPACT_ATOMS: atom_id res chain seq x y z
N MET A 1 -17.36 -14.97 9.91
CA MET A 1 -16.34 -15.85 9.31
C MET A 1 -14.98 -15.46 9.84
N ALA A 2 -14.06 -16.40 10.01
CA ALA A 2 -12.66 -16.06 10.27
C ALA A 2 -12.05 -15.44 9.00
N LYS A 3 -11.16 -14.45 9.16
CA LYS A 3 -10.45 -13.85 8.02
C LYS A 3 -9.46 -14.85 7.43
N ILE A 4 -9.22 -14.75 6.12
CA ILE A 4 -8.19 -15.51 5.42
C ILE A 4 -6.84 -14.93 5.83
N LYS A 5 -5.98 -15.74 6.45
CA LYS A 5 -4.65 -15.31 6.88
C LYS A 5 -3.68 -15.31 5.70
N VAL A 6 -2.98 -14.20 5.50
CA VAL A 6 -1.88 -14.10 4.54
C VAL A 6 -0.56 -14.27 5.29
N GLU A 7 0.32 -15.13 4.77
CA GLU A 7 1.57 -15.49 5.47
C GLU A 7 2.65 -14.41 5.37
N ASN A 8 2.75 -13.73 4.21
CA ASN A 8 3.77 -12.74 3.95
C ASN A 8 3.17 -11.34 3.79
N PRO A 9 3.87 -10.26 4.21
CA PRO A 9 3.42 -8.90 3.99
C PRO A 9 3.29 -8.55 2.50
N VAL A 10 2.41 -7.60 2.20
CA VAL A 10 2.33 -6.97 0.87
C VAL A 10 2.71 -5.50 1.02
N VAL A 11 3.54 -5.01 0.12
CA VAL A 11 3.89 -3.59 0.09
C VAL A 11 2.74 -2.78 -0.49
N GLU A 12 2.29 -1.77 0.23
CA GLU A 12 1.23 -0.87 -0.19
C GLU A 12 1.81 0.50 -0.52
N LEU A 13 1.54 0.98 -1.74
CA LEU A 13 1.97 2.30 -2.19
C LEU A 13 0.72 3.15 -2.43
N ASP A 14 0.46 4.09 -1.52
CA ASP A 14 -0.68 4.99 -1.63
C ASP A 14 -0.42 6.07 -2.68
N GLY A 15 -1.49 6.59 -3.28
CA GLY A 15 -1.42 7.51 -4.41
C GLY A 15 -2.06 8.86 -4.12
N ASP A 16 -2.58 9.50 -5.15
CA ASP A 16 -3.11 10.86 -5.09
C ASP A 16 -4.60 10.93 -5.50
N GLU A 17 -5.21 12.10 -5.27
CA GLU A 17 -6.51 12.50 -5.82
C GLU A 17 -7.66 11.48 -5.59
N MET A 18 -8.44 11.19 -6.65
CA MET A 18 -9.60 10.31 -6.56
C MET A 18 -9.23 8.84 -6.38
N THR A 19 -8.07 8.42 -6.89
CA THR A 19 -7.61 7.04 -6.77
C THR A 19 -7.27 6.70 -5.33
N ARG A 20 -6.70 7.65 -4.55
CA ARG A 20 -6.49 7.50 -3.10
C ARG A 20 -7.79 7.19 -2.34
N ILE A 21 -8.86 7.94 -2.64
CA ILE A 21 -10.17 7.73 -2.00
C ILE A 21 -10.77 6.37 -2.37
N ILE A 22 -10.74 6.02 -3.66
CA ILE A 22 -11.24 4.73 -4.15
C ILE A 22 -10.43 3.59 -3.54
N TRP A 23 -9.11 3.75 -3.41
CA TRP A 23 -8.21 2.76 -2.84
C TRP A 23 -8.54 2.48 -1.38
N GLN A 24 -8.80 3.52 -0.59
CA GLN A 24 -9.30 3.37 0.78
C GLN A 24 -10.59 2.54 0.83
N PHE A 25 -11.57 2.85 -0.03
CA PHE A 25 -12.84 2.09 -0.08
C PHE A 25 -12.65 0.64 -0.48
N ILE A 26 -11.78 0.34 -1.45
CA ILE A 26 -11.45 -1.03 -1.84
C ILE A 26 -10.86 -1.78 -0.64
N LYS A 27 -9.89 -1.20 0.07
CA LYS A 27 -9.28 -1.84 1.25
C LYS A 27 -10.32 -2.11 2.33
N GLU A 28 -11.07 -1.09 2.72
CA GLU A 28 -11.99 -1.15 3.86
C GLU A 28 -13.22 -2.02 3.60
N GLN A 29 -13.75 -2.04 2.38
CA GLN A 29 -15.00 -2.74 2.07
C GLN A 29 -14.77 -4.11 1.45
N LEU A 30 -13.68 -4.29 0.68
CA LEU A 30 -13.50 -5.46 -0.17
C LEU A 30 -12.32 -6.35 0.24
N ILE A 31 -11.36 -5.86 1.02
CA ILE A 31 -10.14 -6.61 1.38
C ILE A 31 -10.09 -6.90 2.88
N LEU A 32 -9.91 -5.87 3.71
CA LEU A 32 -9.66 -5.99 5.15
C LEU A 32 -10.78 -6.67 5.96
N PRO A 33 -12.07 -6.67 5.53
CA PRO A 33 -13.10 -7.47 6.19
C PRO A 33 -12.89 -8.99 6.05
N TYR A 34 -12.21 -9.41 4.98
CA TYR A 34 -12.12 -10.83 4.59
C TYR A 34 -10.70 -11.39 4.74
N VAL A 35 -9.67 -10.54 4.72
CA VAL A 35 -8.26 -10.92 4.71
C VAL A 35 -7.55 -10.31 5.92
N ASP A 36 -6.81 -11.13 6.64
CA ASP A 36 -5.85 -10.72 7.66
C ASP A 36 -4.48 -10.61 6.99
N LEU A 37 -4.09 -9.38 6.68
CA LEU A 37 -2.94 -9.03 5.84
C LEU A 37 -2.12 -7.94 6.52
N GLU A 38 -0.81 -8.18 6.62
CA GLU A 38 0.17 -7.17 7.00
C GLU A 38 0.53 -6.32 5.76
N LEU A 39 0.43 -5.00 5.91
CA LEU A 39 0.72 -4.02 4.85
C LEU A 39 1.97 -3.22 5.24
N ASP A 40 3.04 -3.35 4.45
CA ASP A 40 4.21 -2.47 4.54
C ASP A 40 3.91 -1.21 3.73
N TYR A 41 3.47 -0.16 4.41
CA TYR A 41 2.82 1.00 3.82
C TYR A 41 3.82 2.13 3.50
N TYR A 42 3.69 2.69 2.30
CA TYR A 42 4.44 3.86 1.82
C TYR A 42 3.45 4.86 1.18
N ASP A 43 3.51 6.12 1.61
CA ASP A 43 2.70 7.19 1.01
C ASP A 43 3.44 7.79 -0.19
N LEU A 44 3.00 7.48 -1.42
CA LEU A 44 3.52 8.13 -2.62
C LEU A 44 2.66 9.30 -3.07
N GLY A 45 1.88 9.90 -2.18
CA GLY A 45 1.24 11.18 -2.43
C GLY A 45 2.26 12.26 -2.77
N ILE A 46 1.88 13.21 -3.65
CA ILE A 46 2.81 14.21 -4.18
C ILE A 46 3.45 15.07 -3.08
N GLU A 47 2.70 15.41 -2.04
CA GLU A 47 3.21 16.19 -0.90
C GLU A 47 4.26 15.40 -0.09
N HIS A 48 4.06 14.09 0.07
CA HIS A 48 4.99 13.25 0.82
C HIS A 48 6.26 12.94 0.01
N ARG A 49 6.12 12.74 -1.29
CA ARG A 49 7.27 12.64 -2.20
C ARG A 49 8.11 13.92 -2.18
N ASP A 50 7.49 15.09 -2.24
CA ASP A 50 8.21 16.36 -2.15
C ASP A 50 8.93 16.51 -0.79
N ALA A 51 8.21 16.26 0.32
CA ALA A 51 8.77 16.36 1.67
C ALA A 51 9.97 15.43 1.93
N THR A 52 10.04 14.31 1.21
CA THR A 52 11.11 13.29 1.36
C THR A 52 12.19 13.39 0.29
N ASN A 53 12.15 14.40 -0.59
CA ASN A 53 12.99 14.46 -1.80
C ASN A 53 12.92 13.15 -2.61
N ASP A 54 11.71 12.59 -2.71
CA ASP A 54 11.36 11.36 -3.41
C ASP A 54 12.03 10.08 -2.85
N GLN A 55 12.62 10.14 -1.65
CA GLN A 55 13.24 8.98 -1.00
C GLN A 55 12.21 7.87 -0.71
N VAL A 56 10.97 8.24 -0.37
CA VAL A 56 9.88 7.28 -0.12
C VAL A 56 9.59 6.40 -1.35
N THR A 57 9.76 6.94 -2.56
CA THR A 57 9.59 6.19 -3.80
C THR A 57 10.66 5.11 -3.95
N ILE A 58 11.92 5.43 -3.61
CA ILE A 58 13.02 4.45 -3.61
C ILE A 58 12.80 3.39 -2.53
N ASP A 59 12.42 3.81 -1.34
CA ASP A 59 12.23 2.91 -0.18
C ASP A 59 11.11 1.91 -0.46
N SER A 60 10.00 2.37 -1.06
CA SER A 60 8.90 1.49 -1.47
C SER A 60 9.34 0.47 -2.53
N ALA A 61 10.18 0.87 -3.50
CA ALA A 61 10.70 -0.05 -4.51
C ALA A 61 11.64 -1.11 -3.91
N GLU A 62 12.51 -0.74 -2.97
CA GLU A 62 13.35 -1.70 -2.24
C GLU A 62 12.50 -2.60 -1.33
N ALA A 63 11.41 -2.10 -0.73
CA ALA A 63 10.47 -2.93 0.01
C ALA A 63 9.80 -3.98 -0.88
N ILE A 64 9.33 -3.60 -2.08
CA ILE A 64 8.76 -4.54 -3.04
C ILE A 64 9.79 -5.61 -3.40
N LYS A 65 11.04 -5.22 -3.63
CA LYS A 65 12.12 -6.15 -3.93
C LYS A 65 12.41 -7.13 -2.79
N ARG A 66 12.28 -6.70 -1.52
CA ARG A 66 12.42 -7.56 -0.34
C ARG A 66 11.24 -8.52 -0.17
N HIS A 67 10.01 -8.04 -0.31
CA HIS A 67 8.78 -8.82 -0.06
C HIS A 67 8.27 -9.59 -1.29
N GLY A 68 8.72 -9.22 -2.49
CA GLY A 68 8.37 -9.83 -3.77
C GLY A 68 7.06 -9.35 -4.38
N VAL A 69 6.17 -8.69 -3.61
CA VAL A 69 4.85 -8.24 -4.06
C VAL A 69 4.55 -6.84 -3.54
N GLY A 70 4.06 -5.98 -4.43
CA GLY A 70 3.51 -4.68 -4.07
C GLY A 70 2.28 -4.33 -4.89
N VAL A 71 1.41 -3.49 -4.32
CA VAL A 71 0.24 -2.92 -4.96
C VAL A 71 0.31 -1.40 -4.89
N LYS A 72 0.14 -0.74 -6.05
CA LYS A 72 0.27 0.70 -6.19
C LYS A 72 -1.07 1.33 -6.59
N CYS A 73 -1.54 2.28 -5.78
CA CYS A 73 -2.55 3.25 -6.18
C CYS A 73 -1.95 4.26 -7.17
N ALA A 74 -2.71 4.70 -8.17
CA ALA A 74 -2.26 5.70 -9.13
C ALA A 74 -1.88 6.99 -8.41
#